data_AF-A0ABD0MKN9-F1
#
_entry.id   AF-A0ABD0MKN9-F1
#
_cell.length_a   1.000
_cell.length_b   1.000
_cell.length_c   1.000
_cell.angle_alpha   90.00
_cell.angle_beta   90.00
_cell.angle_gamma   90.00
#
_symmetry.space_group_name_H-M   'P 1'
#
loop_
_entity.id
_entity.type
_entity.pdbx_description
1 polymer ?
#
loop_
_entity_poly.entity_id
_entity_poly.type
_entity_poly.pdbx_seq_one_letter_code
_entity_poly.pdbx_strand_id
1 'polypeptide(L)'
;MRGLQSGSEEVIDSDESSSLSDSSLEEVKLKKRKHKHKKLALPAADATVRMRNTRGIIRRYLNTLEAFKKGKSMKAAFDATGVDRNTIARTAILAELHIAARDVSEVHGPVER
;
A
#
# COMPACT_ATOMS: atom_id res chain seq x y z
N MET A 1 68.74 26.32 10.31
CA MET A 1 68.71 24.98 10.95
C MET A 1 67.39 24.31 10.59
N ARG A 2 67.43 22.98 10.43
CA ARG A 2 66.34 22.08 9.99
C ARG A 2 65.31 21.82 11.10
N GLY A 3 64.13 21.32 10.70
CA GLY A 3 63.21 20.46 11.47
C GLY A 3 61.93 21.17 11.89
N LEU A 4 60.76 20.99 11.26
CA LEU A 4 59.88 19.81 11.08
C LEU A 4 59.26 19.25 12.39
N GLN A 5 57.97 19.49 12.55
CA GLN A 5 56.97 18.56 13.08
C GLN A 5 55.75 18.69 12.14
N SER A 6 55.47 17.69 11.28
CA SER A 6 54.65 16.51 11.58
C SER A 6 53.20 16.91 11.92
N GLY A 7 52.14 16.52 11.23
CA GLY A 7 51.91 15.57 10.14
C GLY A 7 50.41 15.25 10.14
N SER A 8 49.77 15.14 8.98
CA SER A 8 48.67 14.19 8.72
C SER A 8 48.38 14.19 7.23
N GLU A 9 48.16 12.97 6.77
CA GLU A 9 48.37 12.44 5.44
C GLU A 9 47.00 12.12 4.83
N GLU A 10 46.87 12.40 3.52
CA GLU A 10 46.24 11.53 2.50
C GLU A 10 44.69 11.34 2.59
N VAL A 11 43.88 11.25 1.54
CA VAL A 11 43.98 11.24 0.07
C VAL A 11 42.55 11.47 -0.44
N ILE A 12 42.35 12.31 -1.46
CA ILE A 12 41.08 12.41 -2.18
C ILE A 12 41.32 11.88 -3.59
N ASP A 13 40.76 10.73 -3.92
CA ASP A 13 40.93 10.09 -5.22
C ASP A 13 39.73 10.38 -6.12
N SER A 14 40.02 11.20 -7.14
CA SER A 14 39.66 11.13 -8.56
C SER A 14 38.23 10.75 -9.02
N ASP A 15 37.55 11.77 -9.54
CA ASP A 15 37.09 11.95 -10.94
C ASP A 15 36.94 10.72 -11.88
N GLU A 16 35.73 10.51 -12.42
CA GLU A 16 35.50 10.42 -13.87
C GLU A 16 33.99 10.48 -14.22
N SER A 17 33.73 10.97 -15.42
CA SER A 17 32.58 11.73 -15.89
C SER A 17 31.51 10.92 -16.65
N SER A 18 30.41 11.63 -16.91
CA SER A 18 29.51 11.52 -18.09
C SER A 18 28.36 10.50 -18.09
N SER A 19 27.13 11.03 -18.09
CA SER A 19 26.36 11.08 -19.33
C SER A 19 25.23 12.12 -19.28
N LEU A 20 25.08 12.81 -20.39
CA LEU A 20 24.16 13.90 -20.67
C LEU A 20 22.75 13.36 -20.93
N SER A 21 21.73 14.01 -20.38
CA SER A 21 20.45 14.14 -21.09
C SER A 21 19.83 15.49 -20.78
N ASP A 22 19.90 16.30 -21.82
CA ASP A 22 19.21 17.55 -22.07
C ASP A 22 17.69 17.31 -22.07
N SER A 23 16.99 18.00 -21.18
CA SER A 23 15.64 18.46 -21.46
C SER A 23 15.50 19.84 -20.84
N SER A 24 15.95 20.81 -21.62
CA SER A 24 15.56 22.22 -21.47
C SER A 24 14.03 22.32 -21.35
N LEU A 25 13.53 22.99 -20.30
CA LEU A 25 12.28 23.77 -20.27
C LEU A 25 12.18 24.52 -18.93
N GLU A 26 12.55 25.79 -19.00
CA GLU A 26 12.26 26.94 -18.13
C GLU A 26 12.14 26.79 -16.59
N GLU A 27 13.01 27.55 -15.94
CA GLU A 27 12.90 28.01 -14.56
C GLU A 27 11.60 28.80 -14.34
N VAL A 28 10.58 28.15 -13.76
CA VAL A 28 9.51 28.85 -13.05
C VAL A 28 9.56 28.53 -11.56
N LYS A 29 10.04 29.50 -10.78
CA LYS A 29 9.90 29.57 -9.33
C LYS A 29 8.41 29.47 -8.93
N LEU A 30 7.90 28.26 -8.72
CA LEU A 30 6.54 28.05 -8.25
C LEU A 30 6.53 27.63 -6.78
N LYS A 31 6.15 28.62 -5.97
CA LYS A 31 5.90 28.54 -4.54
C LYS A 31 4.98 27.37 -4.19
N LYS A 32 5.34 26.69 -3.09
CA LYS A 32 4.55 25.71 -2.31
C LYS A 32 3.04 25.76 -2.58
N ARG A 33 2.50 24.69 -3.14
CA ARG A 33 1.09 24.31 -2.94
C ARG A 33 1.05 22.87 -2.48
N LYS A 34 0.79 22.66 -1.19
CA LYS A 34 0.40 21.35 -0.64
C LYS A 34 -0.90 20.96 -1.35
N HIS A 35 -0.81 20.10 -2.36
CA HIS A 35 -1.98 19.46 -2.93
C HIS A 35 -2.54 18.52 -1.87
N LYS A 36 -3.52 19.02 -1.11
CA LYS A 36 -4.40 18.17 -0.30
C LYS A 36 -5.17 17.33 -1.31
N HIS A 37 -4.74 16.07 -1.50
CA HIS A 37 -5.49 15.11 -2.29
C HIS A 37 -6.90 15.04 -1.70
N LYS A 38 -7.87 15.61 -2.42
CA LYS A 38 -9.28 15.50 -2.08
C LYS A 38 -9.61 14.02 -2.25
N LYS A 39 -9.68 13.28 -1.15
CA LYS A 39 -10.21 11.90 -1.17
C LYS A 39 -11.61 12.01 -1.75
N LEU A 40 -11.83 11.37 -2.90
CA LEU A 40 -13.15 11.20 -3.48
C LEU A 40 -13.99 10.50 -2.44
N ALA A 41 -14.87 11.25 -1.78
CA ALA A 41 -15.78 10.72 -0.79
C ALA A 41 -16.77 9.82 -1.54
N LEU A 42 -16.62 8.51 -1.41
CA LEU A 42 -17.67 7.56 -1.72
C LEU A 42 -18.92 7.94 -0.90
N PRO A 43 -20.14 7.72 -1.42
CA PRO A 43 -21.37 8.17 -0.78
C PRO A 43 -21.41 7.76 0.69
N ALA A 44 -21.42 8.75 1.57
CA ALA A 44 -21.27 8.62 3.03
C ALA A 44 -22.37 7.80 3.70
N ALA A 45 -23.45 7.47 2.98
CA ALA A 45 -24.60 6.73 3.49
C ALA A 45 -24.24 5.33 4.00
N ASP A 46 -23.19 4.69 3.46
CA ASP A 46 -22.83 3.31 3.79
C ASP A 46 -21.49 3.21 4.55
N ALA A 47 -20.82 4.34 4.80
CA ALA A 47 -19.52 4.39 5.45
C ALA A 47 -19.59 4.41 6.99
N THR A 48 -20.72 4.86 7.57
CA THR A 48 -20.91 4.99 9.02
C THR A 48 -21.68 3.82 9.63
N VAL A 49 -22.37 3.01 8.82
CA VAL A 49 -23.16 1.88 9.28
C VAL A 49 -22.28 0.63 9.36
N ARG A 50 -22.25 0.00 10.54
CA ARG A 50 -21.57 -1.28 10.72
C ARG A 50 -22.18 -2.32 9.76
N MET A 51 -21.35 -2.88 8.89
CA MET A 51 -21.77 -3.92 7.96
C MET A 51 -22.25 -5.17 8.70
N ARG A 52 -23.54 -5.46 8.61
CA ARG A 52 -24.20 -6.62 9.25
C ARG A 52 -24.42 -7.80 8.29
N ASN A 53 -24.35 -7.57 6.99
CA ASN A 53 -24.62 -8.59 5.98
C ASN A 53 -23.36 -9.43 5.70
N THR A 54 -23.45 -10.74 5.93
CA THR A 54 -22.38 -11.72 5.68
C THR A 54 -21.87 -11.65 4.24
N ARG A 55 -22.75 -11.53 3.23
CA ARG A 55 -22.32 -11.38 1.81
C ARG A 55 -21.47 -10.13 1.59
N GLY A 56 -21.82 -9.04 2.27
CA GLY A 56 -21.06 -7.79 2.20
C GLY A 56 -19.66 -7.94 2.80
N ILE A 57 -19.58 -8.60 3.96
CA ILE A 57 -18.32 -8.90 4.65
C ILE A 57 -17.40 -9.69 3.73
N ILE A 58 -17.89 -10.80 3.17
CA ILE A 58 -17.12 -11.67 2.28
C ILE A 58 -16.62 -10.89 1.05
N ARG A 59 -17.51 -10.11 0.41
CA ARG A 59 -17.15 -9.35 -0.80
C ARG A 59 -16.07 -8.32 -0.52
N ARG A 60 -16.19 -7.53 0.55
CA ARG A 60 -15.16 -6.53 0.89
C ARG A 60 -13.83 -7.21 1.22
N TYR A 61 -13.86 -8.32 1.97
CA TYR A 61 -12.68 -9.09 2.33
C TYR A 61 -11.92 -9.61 1.09
N LEU A 62 -12.62 -10.31 0.20
CA LEU A 62 -12.04 -10.84 -1.04
C LEU A 62 -11.51 -9.73 -1.94
N ASN A 63 -12.27 -8.64 -2.11
CA ASN A 63 -11.83 -7.50 -2.90
C ASN A 63 -10.55 -6.85 -2.34
N THR A 64 -10.44 -6.73 -1.01
CA THR A 64 -9.21 -6.22 -0.37
C THR A 64 -8.04 -7.17 -0.58
N LEU A 65 -8.25 -8.50 -0.49
CA LEU A 65 -7.21 -9.48 -0.80
C LEU A 65 -6.76 -9.43 -2.26
N GLU A 66 -7.69 -9.30 -3.20
CA GLU A 66 -7.34 -9.12 -4.61
C GLU A 66 -6.57 -7.83 -4.88
N ALA A 67 -7.01 -6.72 -4.27
CA ALA A 67 -6.31 -5.44 -4.36
C ALA A 67 -4.92 -5.51 -3.72
N PHE A 68 -4.75 -6.28 -2.64
CA PHE A 68 -3.46 -6.54 -2.03
C PHE A 68 -2.55 -7.37 -2.95
N LYS A 69 -3.08 -8.41 -3.61
CA LYS A 69 -2.32 -9.20 -4.60
C LYS A 69 -1.84 -8.37 -5.79
N LYS A 70 -2.62 -7.35 -6.20
CA LYS A 70 -2.30 -6.42 -7.30
C LYS A 70 -1.38 -5.27 -6.84
N GLY A 71 -1.48 -4.88 -5.57
CA GLY A 71 -0.65 -3.87 -4.93
C GLY A 71 0.55 -4.48 -4.19
N LYS A 72 1.31 -3.64 -3.49
CA LYS A 72 2.45 -4.12 -2.66
C LYS A 72 2.17 -4.04 -1.16
N SER A 73 1.14 -3.31 -0.72
CA SER A 73 0.88 -3.10 0.71
C SER A 73 -0.61 -3.15 1.04
N MET A 74 -0.92 -3.59 2.26
CA MET A 74 -2.28 -3.57 2.80
C MET A 74 -2.88 -2.16 2.80
N LYS A 75 -2.08 -1.14 3.15
CA LYS A 75 -2.53 0.26 3.10
C LYS A 75 -3.03 0.65 1.70
N ALA A 76 -2.27 0.30 0.66
CA ALA A 76 -2.69 0.56 -0.72
C ALA A 76 -3.96 -0.20 -1.09
N ALA A 77 -4.13 -1.45 -0.62
CA ALA A 77 -5.34 -2.23 -0.85
C ALA A 77 -6.58 -1.62 -0.18
N PHE A 78 -6.46 -1.16 1.06
CA PHE A 78 -7.53 -0.46 1.77
C PHE A 78 -7.88 0.88 1.11
N ASP A 79 -6.88 1.65 0.70
CA ASP A 79 -7.09 2.92 0.00
C ASP A 79 -7.76 2.69 -1.37
N ALA A 80 -7.40 1.63 -2.10
CA ALA A 80 -7.98 1.28 -3.40
C ALA A 80 -9.42 0.75 -3.31
N THR A 81 -9.73 -0.04 -2.28
CA THR A 81 -11.07 -0.62 -2.07
C THR A 81 -12.01 0.30 -1.28
N GLY A 82 -11.48 1.36 -0.66
CA GLY A 82 -12.24 2.28 0.19
C GLY A 82 -12.76 1.64 1.48
N VAL A 83 -12.19 0.50 1.89
CA VAL A 83 -12.62 -0.22 3.09
C VAL A 83 -11.73 0.16 4.27
N ASP A 84 -12.36 0.47 5.41
CA ASP A 84 -11.64 0.76 6.64
C ASP A 84 -10.95 -0.50 7.20
N ARG A 85 -9.73 -0.31 7.76
CA ARG A 85 -8.90 -1.39 8.29
C ARG A 85 -9.60 -2.14 9.43
N ASN A 86 -10.28 -1.42 10.32
CA ASN A 86 -10.99 -2.03 11.44
C ASN A 86 -12.21 -2.82 10.98
N THR A 87 -12.84 -2.42 9.87
CA THR A 87 -13.93 -3.21 9.28
C THR A 87 -13.40 -4.59 8.89
N ILE A 88 -12.33 -4.64 8.09
CA ILE A 88 -11.71 -5.91 7.69
C ILE A 88 -11.24 -6.71 8.91
N ALA A 89 -10.52 -6.07 9.85
CA ALA A 89 -10.00 -6.79 11.02
C ALA A 89 -11.10 -7.41 11.90
N ARG A 90 -12.19 -6.70 12.16
CA ARG A 90 -13.29 -7.19 13.03
C ARG A 90 -14.13 -8.27 12.38
N THR A 91 -14.23 -8.27 11.05
CA THR A 91 -15.07 -9.23 10.33
C THR A 91 -14.29 -10.32 9.62
N ALA A 92 -12.95 -10.31 9.68
CA ALA A 92 -12.08 -11.29 9.03
C ALA A 92 -12.42 -12.72 9.46
N ILE A 93 -12.68 -12.96 10.74
CA ILE A 93 -13.03 -14.30 11.26
C ILE A 93 -14.26 -14.88 10.54
N LEU A 94 -15.30 -14.06 10.34
CA LEU A 94 -16.51 -14.50 9.63
C LEU A 94 -16.23 -14.79 8.15
N ALA A 95 -15.37 -14.00 7.51
CA ALA A 95 -15.00 -14.19 6.11
C ALA A 95 -14.14 -15.44 5.91
N GLU A 96 -13.11 -15.63 6.75
CA GLU A 96 -12.22 -16.80 6.73
C GLU A 96 -12.98 -18.09 6.98
N LEU A 97 -13.87 -18.11 7.98
CA LEU A 97 -14.73 -19.27 8.25
C LEU A 97 -15.61 -19.62 7.04
N HIS A 98 -16.16 -18.60 6.36
CA HIS A 98 -16.98 -18.82 5.17
C HIS A 98 -16.17 -19.38 4.00
N ILE A 99 -14.93 -18.92 3.78
CA ILE A 99 -14.05 -19.42 2.72
C ILE A 99 -13.66 -20.87 3.02
N ALA A 100 -13.17 -21.14 4.24
CA ALA A 100 -12.76 -22.48 4.65
C ALA A 100 -13.91 -23.50 4.60
N ALA A 101 -15.13 -23.11 4.98
CA ALA A 101 -16.29 -24.00 4.92
C ALA A 101 -16.62 -24.44 3.49
N ARG A 102 -16.39 -23.58 2.49
CA ARG A 102 -16.64 -23.92 1.08
C ARG A 102 -15.60 -24.92 0.59
N ASP A 103 -14.33 -24.69 0.90
CA ASP A 103 -13.23 -25.59 0.53
C ASP A 103 -13.44 -26.99 1.15
N VAL A 104 -13.90 -27.07 2.39
CA VAL A 104 -14.18 -28.35 3.06
C VAL A 104 -15.35 -29.10 2.41
N SER A 105 -16.41 -28.39 1.98
CA SER A 105 -17.55 -29.00 1.29
C SER A 105 -17.25 -29.44 -0.14
N GLU A 106 -16.21 -28.90 -0.77
CA GLU A 106 -15.72 -29.39 -2.07
C GLU A 106 -14.84 -30.65 -1.91
N VAL A 107 -14.15 -30.78 -0.77
CA VAL A 107 -13.33 -31.96 -0.46
C VAL A 107 -14.18 -33.14 0.03
N HIS A 108 -15.24 -32.87 0.79
CA HIS A 108 -16.21 -33.88 1.19
C HIS A 108 -17.40 -33.80 0.22
N GLY A 109 -17.38 -34.62 -0.84
CA GLY A 109 -18.59 -34.91 -1.62
C GLY A 109 -19.78 -35.26 -0.71
N PRO A 110 -21.03 -35.15 -1.22
CA PRO A 110 -22.23 -35.13 -0.39
C PRO A 110 -22.19 -36.25 0.65
N VAL A 111 -22.26 -35.85 1.92
CA VAL A 111 -22.36 -36.78 3.05
C VAL A 111 -23.71 -37.46 2.91
N GLU A 112 -23.74 -38.64 2.27
CA GLU A 112 -24.91 -39.50 2.25
C GLU A 112 -25.30 -39.78 3.71
N ARG A 113 -26.55 -39.46 4.03
CA ARG A 113 -27.20 -39.78 5.30
C ARG A 113 -28.07 -41.01 5.12
#